data_AF-A0A848GQH0-F1
#
_entry.id   AF-A0A848GQH0-F1
#
_cell.length_a   1.000
_cell.length_b   1.000
_cell.length_c   1.000
_cell.angle_alpha   90.00
_cell.angle_beta   90.00
_cell.angle_gamma   90.00
#
_symmetry.space_group_name_H-M   'P 1'
#
loop_
_entity.id
_entity.type
_entity.pdbx_description
1 polymer ?
#
loop_
_entity_poly.entity_id
_entity_poly.type
_entity_poly.pdbx_seq_one_letter_code
_entity_poly.pdbx_strand_id
1 'polypeptide(L)' 'MENKKQHCEIPPSLGCAMTEDGYIKVDGGMETSICGVFAAGDNTGRHRTVANAVATGTAAGMTASRKMIIDQF' A
#
# COMPACT_ATOMS: atom_id res chain seq x y z
N MET A 1 10.66 -7.60 -19.67
CA MET A 1 9.25 -7.49 -19.24
C MET A 1 9.03 -6.04 -18.83
N GLU A 2 7.91 -5.42 -19.19
CA GLU A 2 7.65 -4.02 -18.85
C GLU A 2 7.25 -3.89 -17.37
N ASN A 3 7.86 -2.93 -16.66
CA ASN A 3 7.55 -2.64 -15.27
C ASN A 3 6.15 -2.02 -15.15
N LYS A 4 5.46 -2.29 -14.03
CA LYS A 4 4.15 -1.68 -13.78
C LYS A 4 4.30 -0.16 -13.71
N LYS A 5 3.47 0.56 -14.48
CA LYS A 5 3.17 1.97 -14.21
C LYS A 5 1.93 2.06 -13.32
N GLN A 6 1.99 2.87 -12.26
CA GLN A 6 0.82 3.15 -11.43
C GLN A 6 -0.22 3.95 -12.21
N HIS A 7 -1.50 3.76 -11.88
CA HIS A 7 -2.60 4.44 -12.59
C HIS A 7 -2.58 5.96 -12.38
N CYS A 8 -1.96 6.44 -11.31
CA CYS A 8 -1.77 7.85 -11.04
C CYS A 8 -0.37 8.13 -10.51
N GLU A 9 0.03 9.39 -10.59
CA GLU A 9 1.32 9.86 -10.12
C GLU A 9 1.32 10.18 -8.60
N ILE A 10 0.20 9.95 -7.90
CA ILE A 10 0.08 10.30 -6.47
C ILE A 10 1.13 9.55 -5.62
N PRO A 11 1.30 8.22 -5.71
CA PRO A 11 2.31 7.53 -4.90
C PRO A 11 3.74 8.07 -5.08
N PRO A 12 4.28 8.21 -6.31
CA PRO A 12 5.61 8.79 -6.47
C PRO A 12 5.67 10.28 -6.10
N SER A 13 4.61 11.06 -6.34
CA SER A 13 4.56 12.48 -5.95
C SER A 13 4.56 12.68 -4.43
N LEU A 14 4.03 11.72 -3.67
CA LEU A 14 4.11 11.69 -2.21
C LEU A 14 5.48 11.19 -1.70
N GLY A 15 6.35 10.68 -2.58
CA GLY A 15 7.63 10.09 -2.20
C GLY A 15 7.55 8.63 -1.74
N CYS A 16 6.48 7.91 -2.06
CA CYS A 16 6.39 6.48 -1.73
C CYS A 16 7.49 5.69 -2.45
N ALA A 17 8.17 4.82 -1.72
CA ALA A 17 9.12 3.88 -2.29
C ALA A 17 8.38 2.89 -3.21
N MET A 18 9.00 2.59 -4.34
CA MET A 18 8.49 1.64 -5.32
C MET A 18 9.36 0.37 -5.33
N THR A 19 8.77 -0.77 -5.66
CA THR A 19 9.53 -1.99 -5.97
C THR A 19 10.17 -1.86 -7.36
N GLU A 20 11.15 -2.71 -7.65
CA GLU A 20 11.78 -2.77 -8.98
C GLU A 20 10.77 -3.08 -10.10
N ASP A 21 9.72 -3.83 -9.78
CA ASP A 21 8.62 -4.15 -10.70
C ASP A 21 7.58 -3.03 -10.86
N GLY A 22 7.73 -1.89 -10.15
CA GLY A 22 6.85 -0.72 -10.26
C GLY A 22 5.61 -0.74 -9.34
N TYR A 23 5.58 -1.58 -8.32
CA TYR A 23 4.53 -1.59 -7.29
C TYR A 23 4.85 -0.64 -6.14
N ILE A 24 3.83 -0.16 -5.43
CA ILE A 24 4.05 0.59 -4.19
C ILE A 24 4.62 -0.38 -3.15
N LYS A 25 5.80 -0.06 -2.60
CA LYS A 25 6.42 -0.87 -1.56
C LYS A 25 5.66 -0.65 -0.24
N VAL A 26 5.21 -1.73 0.36
CA VAL A 26 4.51 -1.74 1.66
C VAL A 26 5.15 -2.74 2.62
N ASP A 27 4.94 -2.55 3.91
CA ASP A 27 5.31 -3.51 4.96
C ASP A 27 4.20 -4.56 5.21
N GLY A 28 4.35 -5.39 6.25
CA GLY A 28 3.36 -6.41 6.61
C GLY A 28 2.01 -5.85 7.09
N GLY A 29 1.97 -4.59 7.52
CA GLY A 29 0.76 -3.86 7.92
C GLY A 29 0.11 -3.09 6.77
N MET A 30 0.64 -3.22 5.54
CA MET A 30 0.26 -2.45 4.35
C MET A 30 0.61 -0.95 4.43
N GLU A 31 1.49 -0.55 5.35
CA GLU A 31 1.98 0.83 5.43
C GLU A 31 3.07 1.06 4.39
N THR A 32 3.03 2.21 3.73
CA THR A 32 4.06 2.61 2.75
C THR A 32 5.31 3.15 3.44
N SER A 33 6.32 3.54 2.68
CA SER A 33 7.48 4.27 3.24
C SER A 33 7.14 5.66 3.78
N ILE A 34 5.95 6.19 3.46
CA ILE A 34 5.45 7.46 4.01
C ILE A 34 4.55 7.14 5.20
N CYS A 35 4.95 7.61 6.38
CA CYS A 35 4.23 7.37 7.63
C CYS A 35 2.77 7.84 7.53
N GLY A 36 1.84 6.99 7.93
CA GLY A 36 0.40 7.26 7.90
C GLY A 36 -0.24 7.08 6.52
N VAL A 37 0.53 6.74 5.49
CA VAL A 37 0.01 6.43 4.14
C VAL A 37 0.05 4.92 3.93
N PHE A 38 -1.09 4.35 3.55
CA PHE A 38 -1.28 2.92 3.33
C PHE A 38 -1.65 2.63 1.87
N ALA A 39 -1.28 1.46 1.37
CA ALA A 39 -1.64 1.01 0.03
C ALA A 39 -2.05 -0.47 0.05
N ALA A 40 -3.03 -0.85 -0.77
CA ALA A 40 -3.59 -2.21 -0.81
C ALA A 40 -4.09 -2.59 -2.20
N GLY A 41 -4.25 -3.89 -2.43
CA GLY A 41 -4.72 -4.46 -3.69
C GLY A 41 -3.66 -4.43 -4.80
N ASP A 42 -4.12 -4.29 -6.05
CA ASP A 42 -3.25 -4.47 -7.22
C ASP A 42 -2.13 -3.44 -7.34
N ASN A 43 -2.20 -2.30 -6.63
CA ASN A 43 -1.13 -1.30 -6.64
C ASN A 43 0.12 -1.72 -5.84
N THR A 44 0.00 -2.72 -4.95
CA THR A 44 1.10 -3.27 -4.14
C THR A 44 1.66 -4.60 -4.64
N GLY A 45 0.99 -5.27 -5.60
CA GLY A 45 1.51 -6.52 -6.18
C GLY A 45 0.73 -7.07 -7.38
N ARG A 46 1.18 -8.21 -7.92
CA ARG A 46 0.56 -8.89 -9.08
C ARG A 46 -0.70 -9.71 -8.78
N HIS A 47 -1.18 -9.71 -7.54
CA HIS A 47 -2.30 -10.53 -7.10
C HIS A 47 -3.64 -9.92 -7.52
N ARG A 48 -3.95 -10.04 -8.83
CA ARG A 48 -5.13 -9.50 -9.53
C ARG A 48 -6.43 -10.24 -9.19
N THR A 49 -6.65 -10.55 -7.91
CA THR A 49 -7.86 -11.22 -7.43
C THR A 49 -8.62 -10.31 -6.48
N VAL A 50 -9.95 -10.32 -6.57
CA VAL A 50 -10.81 -9.56 -5.67
C VAL A 50 -10.58 -9.96 -4.22
N ALA A 51 -10.42 -11.26 -3.95
CA ALA A 51 -10.14 -11.76 -2.61
C ALA A 51 -8.85 -11.17 -2.01
N ASN A 52 -7.77 -11.05 -2.80
CA ASN A 52 -6.53 -10.43 -2.32
C ASN A 52 -6.70 -8.93 -2.08
N ALA A 53 -7.40 -8.21 -2.95
CA ALA A 53 -7.69 -6.80 -2.76
C ALA A 53 -8.50 -6.55 -1.47
N VAL A 54 -9.50 -7.39 -1.19
CA VAL A 54 -10.29 -7.32 0.05
C VAL A 54 -9.43 -7.64 1.28
N ALA A 55 -8.62 -8.69 1.22
CA ALA A 55 -7.77 -9.11 2.34
C ALA A 55 -6.73 -8.03 2.70
N THR A 56 -6.00 -7.52 1.71
CA THR A 56 -5.00 -6.46 1.91
C THR A 56 -5.64 -5.13 2.33
N GLY A 57 -6.82 -4.79 1.80
CA GLY A 57 -7.58 -3.63 2.26
C GLY A 57 -8.01 -3.74 3.72
N THR A 58 -8.45 -4.92 4.15
CA THR A 58 -8.78 -5.20 5.56
C THR A 58 -7.55 -5.04 6.45
N ALA A 59 -6.41 -5.58 6.05
CA ALA A 59 -5.15 -5.44 6.78
C ALA A 59 -4.74 -3.96 6.93
N ALA A 60 -4.76 -3.19 5.84
CA ALA A 60 -4.45 -1.76 5.85
C ALA A 60 -5.37 -0.99 6.81
N GLY A 61 -6.68 -1.24 6.74
CA GLY A 61 -7.65 -0.58 7.61
C GLY A 61 -7.47 -0.90 9.09
N MET A 62 -7.21 -2.16 9.44
CA MET A 62 -6.90 -2.55 10.82
C MET A 62 -5.64 -1.88 11.35
N THR A 63 -4.55 -1.87 10.56
CA THR A 63 -3.29 -1.23 10.95
C THR A 63 -3.46 0.28 11.13
N ALA A 64 -4.11 0.95 10.17
CA ALA A 64 -4.37 2.38 10.24
C ALA A 64 -5.21 2.74 11.48
N SER A 65 -6.29 1.99 11.73
CA SER A 65 -7.14 2.18 12.92
C SER A 65 -6.35 2.01 14.21
N ARG A 66 -5.59 0.91 14.33
CA ARG A 66 -4.73 0.66 15.49
C ARG A 66 -3.72 1.78 15.72
N LYS A 67 -3.08 2.28 14.65
CA LYS A 67 -2.09 3.35 14.73
C LYS A 67 -2.71 4.66 15.21
N MET A 68 -3.86 5.06 14.63
CA MET A 68 -4.60 6.25 15.07
C MET A 68 -5.02 6.19 16.54
N ILE A 69 -5.38 5.01 17.05
CA ILE A 69 -5.73 4.84 18.46
C ILE A 69 -4.49 4.98 19.33
N ILE A 70 -3.38 4.32 18.98
CA ILE A 70 -2.15 4.36 19.77
C ILE A 70 -1.52 5.75 19.78
N ASP A 71 -1.52 6.47 18.66
CA ASP A 71 -0.94 7.82 18.56
C ASP A 71 -1.70 8.87 19.40
N GLN A 72 -2.90 8.55 19.90
CA GLN A 72 -3.70 9.41 20.79
C GLN A 72 -3.39 9.23 22.28
N PHE A 73 -2.53 8.27 22.66
CA PHE A 73 -2.18 7.97 24.05
C PHE A 73 -0.66 8.00 24.25
#